data_AF-A0A5C3MRZ6-F1
#
_entry.id   AF-A0A5C3MRZ6-F1
#
_cell.length_a   1.000
_cell.length_b   1.000
_cell.length_c   1.000
_cell.angle_alpha   90.00
_cell.angle_beta   90.00
_cell.angle_gamma   90.00
#
_symmetry.space_group_name_H-M   'P 1'
#
loop_
_entity.id
_entity.type
_entity.pdbx_description
1 polymer ?
#
loop_
_entity_poly.entity_id
_entity_poly.type
_entity_poly.pdbx_seq_one_letter_code
_entity_poly.pdbx_strand_id
1 'polypeptide(L)'
;MVVNAVAGSSRPSPSLSAKEIHNKLQELPGPLFHPPSPTEYKGKVPRLQSAIADLRLHPLLEESLHLMNYSLVEPHFYLRKMQNSRGGQHLHGILHRIEGDYENARTWYREASGTETPAQDVTRTEGQDVFVRFWSRQTRLLVDTDAEDIEDEAQLARAAGIAFIDQVEKMKKESKGQVFDAGLGTLERQELEWISKAELNTVVEWAGSTFGWKDWGRGEGYAKDASDAYTGNTEEQREIFKKQSGEGIRKF
;
A
#
# COMPACT_ATOMS: atom_id res chain seq x y z
N MET A 1 4.18 49.56 -37.89
CA MET A 1 3.04 48.69 -37.55
C MET A 1 3.60 47.36 -37.08
N VAL A 2 3.64 47.13 -35.77
CA VAL A 2 4.07 45.86 -35.16
C VAL A 2 2.79 45.24 -34.60
N VAL A 3 2.39 44.10 -35.15
CA VAL A 3 1.21 43.37 -34.67
C VAL A 3 1.73 42.30 -33.71
N ASN A 4 1.42 42.50 -32.42
CA ASN A 4 1.76 41.56 -31.35
C ASN A 4 1.05 40.22 -31.56
N ALA A 5 1.84 39.15 -31.63
CA ALA A 5 1.34 37.79 -31.49
C ALA A 5 0.91 37.57 -30.04
N VAL A 6 -0.39 37.35 -29.84
CA VAL A 6 -0.95 36.95 -28.54
C VAL A 6 -0.44 35.54 -28.24
N ALA A 7 0.36 35.43 -27.18
CA ALA A 7 0.77 34.15 -26.62
C ALA A 7 -0.47 33.36 -26.22
N GLY A 8 -0.69 32.21 -26.86
CA GLY A 8 -1.74 31.28 -26.49
C GLY A 8 -1.49 30.79 -25.07
N SER A 9 -2.42 31.08 -24.16
CA SER A 9 -2.49 30.41 -22.87
C SER A 9 -2.72 28.92 -23.13
N SER A 10 -1.69 28.09 -22.92
CA SER A 10 -1.88 26.65 -22.82
C SER A 10 -2.88 26.40 -21.70
N ARG A 11 -4.06 25.87 -22.04
CA ARG A 11 -4.96 25.34 -21.02
C ARG A 11 -4.15 24.30 -20.23
N PRO A 12 -4.10 24.37 -18.90
CA PRO A 12 -3.53 23.27 -18.13
C PRO A 12 -4.28 22.00 -18.52
N SER A 13 -3.55 20.96 -18.89
CA SER A 13 -4.12 19.63 -19.12
C SER A 13 -5.03 19.28 -17.94
N PRO A 14 -6.24 18.74 -18.17
CA PRO A 14 -7.12 18.39 -17.06
C PRO A 14 -6.37 17.42 -16.13
N SER A 15 -6.31 17.77 -14.85
CA SER A 15 -5.73 16.91 -13.81
C SER A 15 -6.53 15.61 -13.75
N LEU A 16 -5.84 14.47 -13.82
CA LEU A 16 -6.48 13.16 -13.67
C LEU A 16 -7.08 13.04 -12.27
N SER A 17 -8.31 12.53 -12.18
CA SER A 17 -8.93 12.15 -10.90
C SER A 17 -8.28 10.89 -10.30
N ALA A 18 -8.48 10.66 -9.00
CA ALA A 18 -7.97 9.46 -8.33
C ALA A 18 -8.42 8.16 -9.01
N LYS A 19 -9.67 8.10 -9.46
CA LYS A 19 -10.21 6.91 -10.13
C LYS A 19 -9.60 6.70 -11.53
N GLU A 20 -9.32 7.78 -12.26
CA GLU A 20 -8.61 7.69 -13.54
C GLU A 20 -7.14 7.25 -13.36
N ILE A 21 -6.47 7.72 -12.31
CA ILE A 21 -5.12 7.24 -11.95
C ILE A 21 -5.18 5.76 -11.57
N HIS A 22 -6.11 5.35 -10.71
CA HIS A 22 -6.31 3.96 -10.31
C HIS A 22 -6.52 3.04 -11.53
N ASN A 23 -7.41 3.41 -12.45
CA ASN A 23 -7.67 2.66 -13.68
C ASN A 23 -6.41 2.52 -14.56
N LYS A 24 -5.57 3.57 -14.64
CA LYS A 24 -4.29 3.49 -15.37
C LYS A 24 -3.30 2.56 -14.69
N LEU A 25 -3.22 2.59 -13.36
CA LEU A 25 -2.32 1.72 -12.61
C LEU A 25 -2.74 0.24 -12.68
N GLN A 26 -4.01 -0.06 -12.96
CA GLN A 26 -4.45 -1.42 -13.27
C GLN A 26 -3.85 -1.98 -14.57
N GLU A 27 -3.16 -1.20 -15.40
CA GLU A 27 -2.42 -1.73 -16.55
C GLU A 27 -1.07 -2.35 -16.14
N LEU A 28 -0.58 -2.03 -14.94
CA LEU A 28 0.69 -2.56 -14.42
C LEU A 28 0.52 -3.98 -13.84
N PRO A 29 1.58 -4.81 -13.85
CA PRO A 29 1.62 -6.04 -13.07
C PRO A 29 1.59 -5.75 -11.56
N GLY A 30 1.24 -6.74 -10.76
CA GLY A 30 1.28 -6.62 -9.30
C GLY A 30 2.71 -6.41 -8.78
N PRO A 31 2.94 -5.44 -7.90
CA PRO A 31 4.22 -5.26 -7.23
C PRO A 31 4.60 -6.48 -6.38
N LEU A 32 5.69 -7.15 -6.75
CA LEU A 32 6.23 -8.28 -5.97
C LEU A 32 7.64 -8.00 -5.46
N PHE A 33 8.44 -7.29 -6.25
CA PHE A 33 9.82 -6.99 -5.95
C PHE A 33 10.09 -5.51 -6.17
N HIS A 34 11.02 -4.98 -5.39
CA HIS A 34 11.45 -3.61 -5.47
C HIS A 34 11.96 -3.33 -6.89
N PRO A 35 11.52 -2.22 -7.51
CA PRO A 35 12.01 -1.89 -8.82
C PRO A 35 13.44 -1.32 -8.71
N PRO A 36 14.27 -1.41 -9.76
CA PRO A 36 15.59 -0.79 -9.73
C PRO A 36 15.47 0.74 -9.66
N SER A 37 16.44 1.38 -9.00
CA SER A 37 16.59 2.83 -9.05
C SER A 37 16.67 3.32 -10.52
N PRO A 38 16.03 4.44 -10.88
CA PRO A 38 15.31 5.40 -10.03
C PRO A 38 13.81 5.10 -9.84
N THR A 39 13.34 3.93 -10.27
CA THR A 39 11.91 3.59 -10.29
C THR A 39 11.33 3.52 -8.87
N GLU A 40 12.11 3.12 -7.87
CA GLU A 40 11.66 3.09 -6.47
C GLU A 40 11.25 4.48 -5.94
N TYR A 41 11.87 5.53 -6.47
CA TYR A 41 11.57 6.93 -6.14
C TYR A 41 10.40 7.46 -6.97
N LYS A 42 10.43 7.22 -8.29
CA LYS A 42 9.52 7.86 -9.26
C LYS A 42 8.26 7.03 -9.56
N GLY A 43 8.25 5.77 -9.17
CA GLY A 43 7.31 4.77 -9.67
C GLY A 43 7.53 4.39 -11.14
N LYS A 44 6.82 3.36 -11.60
CA LYS A 44 6.85 2.87 -12.99
C LYS A 44 6.28 3.88 -13.99
N VAL A 45 5.36 4.73 -13.55
CA VAL A 45 4.81 5.83 -14.34
C VAL A 45 5.15 7.15 -13.65
N PRO A 46 6.33 7.76 -13.94
CA PRO A 46 6.84 8.91 -13.20
C PRO A 46 5.89 10.11 -13.11
N ARG A 47 5.13 10.38 -14.18
CA ARG A 47 4.16 11.49 -14.20
C ARG A 47 2.99 11.30 -13.23
N LEU A 48 2.71 10.06 -12.82
CA LEU A 48 1.64 9.78 -11.86
C LEU A 48 2.09 10.05 -10.42
N GLN A 49 3.40 10.06 -10.14
CA GLN A 49 3.92 10.30 -8.79
C GLN A 49 3.46 11.66 -8.25
N SER A 50 3.74 12.74 -8.98
CA SER A 50 3.29 14.08 -8.57
C SER A 50 1.78 14.23 -8.66
N ALA A 51 1.14 13.60 -9.66
CA ALA A 51 -0.31 13.66 -9.81
C ALA A 51 -1.05 13.01 -8.64
N ILE A 52 -0.55 11.90 -8.08
CA ILE A 52 -1.10 11.26 -6.88
C ILE A 52 -0.98 12.21 -5.69
N ALA A 53 0.21 12.79 -5.46
CA ALA A 53 0.43 13.70 -4.34
C ALA A 53 -0.41 14.99 -4.42
N ASP A 54 -0.66 15.50 -5.64
CA ASP A 54 -1.47 16.69 -5.90
C ASP A 54 -2.97 16.47 -5.62
N LEU A 55 -3.45 15.22 -5.60
CA LEU A 55 -4.84 14.89 -5.31
C LEU A 55 -5.24 15.09 -3.84
N ARG A 56 -4.26 15.16 -2.92
CA ARG A 56 -4.49 15.38 -1.48
C ARG A 56 -5.56 14.42 -0.92
N LEU A 57 -5.35 13.12 -1.14
CA LEU A 57 -6.30 12.08 -0.74
C LEU A 57 -6.13 11.72 0.73
N HIS A 58 -7.02 10.85 1.22
CA HIS A 58 -6.75 10.14 2.46
C HIS A 58 -5.42 9.39 2.37
N PRO A 59 -4.50 9.49 3.35
CA PRO A 59 -3.18 8.87 3.30
C PRO A 59 -3.20 7.38 2.93
N LEU A 60 -4.12 6.59 3.49
CA LEU A 60 -4.27 5.17 3.07
C LEU A 60 -4.52 5.02 1.57
N LEU A 61 -5.38 5.85 0.97
CA LEU A 61 -5.65 5.81 -0.47
C LEU A 61 -4.44 6.31 -1.28
N GLU A 62 -3.82 7.40 -0.85
CA GLU A 62 -2.62 7.98 -1.50
C GLU A 62 -1.47 6.96 -1.54
N GLU A 63 -1.13 6.37 -0.39
CA GLU A 63 -0.03 5.40 -0.31
C GLU A 63 -0.34 4.11 -1.08
N SER A 64 -1.60 3.68 -1.12
CA SER A 64 -1.99 2.52 -1.94
C SER A 64 -1.78 2.78 -3.43
N LEU A 65 -2.07 3.99 -3.92
CA LEU A 65 -1.82 4.37 -5.31
C LEU A 65 -0.32 4.48 -5.60
N HIS A 66 0.48 5.00 -4.67
CA HIS A 66 1.94 5.00 -4.80
C HIS A 66 2.52 3.58 -4.89
N LEU A 67 2.06 2.66 -4.03
CA LEU A 67 2.46 1.25 -4.07
C LEU A 67 2.05 0.57 -5.38
N MET A 68 0.83 0.81 -5.89
CA MET A 68 0.43 0.33 -7.22
C MET A 68 1.34 0.88 -8.35
N ASN A 69 1.90 2.08 -8.17
CA ASN A 69 2.88 2.67 -9.08
C ASN A 69 4.33 2.20 -8.80
N TYR A 70 4.57 1.23 -7.90
CA TYR A 70 5.91 0.80 -7.48
C TYR A 70 6.76 1.90 -6.81
N SER A 71 6.15 2.98 -6.32
CA SER A 71 6.86 3.98 -5.51
C SER A 71 6.88 3.52 -4.06
N LEU A 72 8.07 3.45 -3.45
CA LEU A 72 8.25 2.90 -2.10
C LEU A 72 8.65 3.97 -1.07
N VAL A 73 9.26 5.06 -1.54
CA VAL A 73 9.82 6.10 -0.65
C VAL A 73 8.75 6.89 0.10
N GLU A 74 7.70 7.35 -0.60
CA GLU A 74 6.61 8.10 0.04
C GLU A 74 5.81 7.21 1.02
N PRO A 75 5.39 5.98 0.64
CA PRO A 75 4.73 5.06 1.57
C PRO A 75 5.52 4.80 2.84
N HIS A 76 6.83 4.62 2.74
CA HIS A 76 7.69 4.46 3.92
C HIS A 76 7.53 5.58 4.94
N PHE A 77 7.37 6.84 4.50
CA PHE A 77 7.28 7.99 5.40
C PHE A 77 5.89 8.11 6.02
N TYR A 78 4.82 7.95 5.23
CA TYR A 78 3.45 8.18 5.71
C TYR A 78 2.85 6.99 6.44
N LEU A 79 3.13 5.76 6.01
CA LEU A 79 2.60 4.56 6.67
C LEU A 79 3.07 4.48 8.13
N ARG A 80 4.29 4.95 8.45
CA ARG A 80 4.78 5.03 9.84
C ARG A 80 3.84 5.81 10.78
N LYS A 81 3.11 6.79 10.25
CA LYS A 81 2.14 7.59 11.02
C LYS A 81 0.78 6.91 11.14
N MET A 82 0.58 5.80 10.44
CA MET A 82 -0.65 5.00 10.45
C MET A 82 -0.41 3.59 11.02
N GLN A 83 0.71 3.39 11.72
CA GLN A 83 1.18 2.08 12.19
C GLN A 83 0.27 1.40 13.24
N ASN A 84 -0.66 2.15 13.85
CA ASN A 84 -1.67 1.58 14.75
C ASN A 84 -3.06 1.49 14.10
N SER A 85 -3.17 1.68 12.77
CA SER A 85 -4.39 1.39 12.01
C SER A 85 -4.24 0.07 11.27
N ARG A 86 -5.26 -0.79 11.26
CA ARG A 86 -5.19 -2.11 10.60
C ARG A 86 -4.98 -1.97 9.08
N GLY A 87 -5.62 -0.98 8.44
CA GLY A 87 -5.34 -0.63 7.04
C GLY A 87 -3.91 -0.15 6.80
N GLY A 88 -3.33 0.65 7.71
CA GLY A 88 -1.94 1.11 7.60
C GLY A 88 -0.94 -0.02 7.81
N GLN A 89 -1.21 -0.91 8.75
CA GLN A 89 -0.43 -2.14 8.98
C GLN A 89 -0.47 -3.05 7.76
N HIS A 90 -1.63 -3.19 7.10
CA HIS A 90 -1.76 -3.95 5.87
C HIS A 90 -0.84 -3.38 4.77
N LEU A 91 -0.89 -2.07 4.53
CA LEU A 91 -0.03 -1.42 3.54
C LEU A 91 1.46 -1.50 3.90
N HIS A 92 1.83 -1.45 5.18
CA HIS A 92 3.22 -1.68 5.62
C HIS A 92 3.71 -3.07 5.27
N GLY A 93 2.87 -4.09 5.47
CA GLY A 93 3.20 -5.45 5.07
C GLY A 93 3.43 -5.58 3.56
N ILE A 94 2.59 -4.93 2.76
CA ILE A 94 2.75 -4.88 1.30
C ILE A 94 4.06 -4.17 0.92
N LEU A 95 4.33 -3.00 1.52
CA LEU A 95 5.55 -2.22 1.28
C LEU A 95 6.81 -3.06 1.54
N HIS A 96 6.94 -3.62 2.74
CA HIS A 96 8.11 -4.40 3.13
C HIS A 96 8.24 -5.70 2.34
N ARG A 97 7.12 -6.32 1.94
CA ARG A 97 7.14 -7.46 1.02
C ARG A 97 7.78 -7.08 -0.32
N ILE A 98 7.40 -5.93 -0.89
CA ILE A 98 7.96 -5.46 -2.17
C ILE A 98 9.45 -5.16 -2.02
N GLU A 99 9.85 -4.51 -0.92
CA GLU A 99 11.27 -4.24 -0.59
C GLU A 99 12.10 -5.52 -0.43
N GLY A 100 11.44 -6.63 -0.10
CA GLY A 100 12.08 -7.90 0.19
C GLY A 100 12.59 -8.01 1.62
N ASP A 101 12.03 -7.20 2.53
CA ASP A 101 12.13 -7.32 3.99
C ASP A 101 10.96 -8.18 4.50
N TYR A 102 11.07 -9.48 4.24
CA TYR A 102 9.97 -10.41 4.47
C TYR A 102 9.71 -10.69 5.94
N GLU A 103 10.69 -10.50 6.81
CA GLU A 103 10.50 -10.64 8.26
C GLU A 103 9.55 -9.55 8.76
N ASN A 104 9.81 -8.29 8.41
CA ASN A 104 8.91 -7.19 8.73
C ASN A 104 7.56 -7.32 8.02
N ALA A 105 7.52 -7.78 6.77
CA ALA A 105 6.27 -8.02 6.07
C ALA A 105 5.34 -8.99 6.83
N ARG A 106 5.89 -10.10 7.35
CA ARG A 106 5.12 -11.08 8.15
C ARG A 106 4.61 -10.48 9.46
N THR A 107 5.44 -9.70 10.15
CA THR A 107 5.03 -8.97 11.36
C THR A 107 3.82 -8.08 11.07
N TRP A 108 3.88 -7.28 10.00
CA TRP A 108 2.77 -6.39 9.65
C TRP A 108 1.52 -7.13 9.17
N TYR A 109 1.64 -8.31 8.55
CA TYR A 109 0.46 -9.12 8.20
C TYR A 109 -0.20 -9.75 9.43
N ARG A 110 0.57 -10.15 10.45
CA ARG A 110 0.03 -10.58 11.75
C ARG A 110 -0.73 -9.43 12.40
N GLU A 111 -0.14 -8.25 12.40
CA GLU A 111 -0.79 -7.03 12.92
C GLU A 111 -2.08 -6.71 12.15
N ALA A 112 -2.04 -6.65 10.82
CA ALA A 112 -3.19 -6.35 9.98
C ALA A 112 -4.35 -7.35 10.18
N SER A 113 -4.05 -8.62 10.47
CA SER A 113 -5.05 -9.65 10.77
C SER A 113 -5.77 -9.43 12.10
N GLY A 114 -5.14 -8.72 13.05
CA GLY A 114 -5.64 -8.51 14.41
C GLY A 114 -5.63 -9.76 15.31
N THR A 115 -4.86 -10.79 14.96
CA THR A 115 -4.86 -12.08 15.67
C THR A 115 -3.79 -12.19 16.77
N GLU A 116 -2.74 -11.36 16.76
CA GLU A 116 -1.64 -11.44 17.72
C GLU A 116 -1.65 -10.28 18.73
N THR A 117 -1.81 -9.05 18.25
CA THR A 117 -1.76 -7.87 19.11
C THR A 117 -3.17 -7.40 19.45
N PRO A 118 -3.58 -7.47 20.74
CA PRO A 118 -4.85 -6.93 21.18
C PRO A 118 -4.99 -5.45 20.81
N ALA A 119 -6.19 -5.04 20.42
CA ALA A 119 -6.45 -3.63 20.19
C ALA A 119 -6.21 -2.83 21.47
N GLN A 120 -5.37 -1.80 21.37
CA GLN A 120 -5.17 -0.78 22.40
C GLN A 120 -6.04 0.44 22.09
N ASP A 121 -6.13 1.40 23.01
CA ASP A 121 -6.92 2.63 22.81
C ASP A 121 -6.54 3.42 21.56
N VAL A 122 -5.27 3.34 21.13
CA VAL A 122 -4.78 3.99 19.91
C VAL A 122 -5.00 3.16 18.63
N THR A 123 -5.48 1.93 18.76
CA THR A 123 -5.66 1.01 17.64
C THR A 123 -6.93 1.34 16.88
N ARG A 124 -6.81 1.62 15.59
CA ARG A 124 -7.94 1.75 14.67
C ARG A 124 -8.12 0.44 13.91
N THR A 125 -9.27 -0.20 14.07
CA THR A 125 -9.57 -1.50 13.44
C THR A 125 -10.00 -1.39 11.98
N GLU A 126 -10.15 -0.17 11.45
CA GLU A 126 -10.49 0.12 10.06
C GLU A 126 -9.54 -0.59 9.09
N GLY A 127 -10.10 -1.36 8.16
CA GLY A 127 -9.34 -2.13 7.16
C GLY A 127 -8.97 -3.55 7.57
N GLN A 128 -9.19 -3.96 8.83
CA GLN A 128 -8.96 -5.35 9.24
C GLN A 128 -9.84 -6.34 8.47
N ASP A 129 -11.11 -6.02 8.29
CA ASP A 129 -12.06 -6.85 7.54
C ASP A 129 -11.65 -7.02 6.07
N VAL A 130 -11.00 -5.99 5.50
CA VAL A 130 -10.46 -6.02 4.14
C VAL A 130 -9.33 -7.03 4.02
N PHE A 131 -8.38 -6.99 4.96
CA PHE A 131 -7.30 -7.97 5.05
C PHE A 131 -7.88 -9.38 5.20
N VAL A 132 -8.75 -9.58 6.20
CA VAL A 132 -9.31 -10.89 6.53
C VAL A 132 -10.07 -11.47 5.35
N ARG A 133 -11.02 -10.73 4.76
CA ARG A 133 -11.84 -11.20 3.65
C ARG A 133 -11.04 -11.50 2.38
N PHE A 134 -9.96 -10.76 2.12
CA PHE A 134 -9.15 -11.00 0.94
C PHE A 134 -8.34 -12.28 1.11
N TRP A 135 -7.62 -12.40 2.22
CA TRP A 135 -6.66 -13.48 2.43
C TRP A 135 -7.33 -14.79 2.84
N SER A 136 -8.47 -14.78 3.55
CA SER A 136 -9.22 -16.00 3.89
C SER A 136 -9.67 -16.79 2.66
N ARG A 137 -9.77 -16.13 1.51
CA ARG A 137 -10.13 -16.74 0.21
C ARG A 137 -8.94 -17.34 -0.54
N GLN A 138 -7.71 -17.11 -0.10
CA GLN A 138 -6.49 -17.61 -0.75
C GLN A 138 -6.05 -18.98 -0.19
N THR A 139 -6.99 -19.83 0.20
CA THR A 139 -6.71 -21.14 0.83
C THR A 139 -5.83 -22.06 -0.01
N ARG A 140 -5.86 -21.90 -1.34
CA ARG A 140 -4.96 -22.61 -2.27
C ARG A 140 -3.47 -22.42 -1.99
N LEU A 141 -3.08 -21.37 -1.24
CA LEU A 141 -1.69 -21.12 -0.86
C LEU A 141 -1.26 -21.99 0.33
N LEU A 142 -2.21 -22.60 1.03
CA LEU A 142 -2.02 -23.40 2.24
C LEU A 142 -1.81 -24.88 1.91
N VAL A 143 -0.89 -25.18 0.99
CA VAL A 143 -0.69 -26.54 0.45
C VAL A 143 -0.25 -27.55 1.52
N ASP A 144 0.50 -27.08 2.53
CA ASP A 144 1.06 -27.90 3.61
C ASP A 144 0.45 -27.56 4.99
N THR A 145 -0.70 -26.88 5.03
CA THR A 145 -1.40 -26.54 6.27
C THR A 145 -2.80 -27.12 6.20
N ASP A 146 -3.27 -27.70 7.29
CA ASP A 146 -4.65 -28.16 7.43
C ASP A 146 -5.58 -26.94 7.51
N ALA A 147 -5.77 -26.26 6.37
CA ALA A 147 -6.59 -25.07 6.25
C ALA A 147 -8.04 -25.32 6.66
N GLU A 148 -8.50 -26.58 6.51
CA GLU A 148 -9.82 -27.04 6.95
C GLU A 148 -9.98 -27.06 8.48
N ASP A 149 -8.87 -27.11 9.22
CA ASP A 149 -8.87 -27.10 10.69
C ASP A 149 -8.80 -25.68 11.28
N ILE A 150 -8.63 -24.65 10.44
CA ILE A 150 -8.62 -23.25 10.89
C ILE A 150 -10.04 -22.68 10.83
N GLU A 151 -10.77 -22.79 11.94
CA GLU A 151 -12.15 -22.27 12.05
C GLU A 151 -12.22 -20.73 12.07
N ASP A 152 -11.17 -20.05 12.54
CA ASP A 152 -11.14 -18.59 12.64
C ASP A 152 -10.67 -17.94 11.33
N GLU A 153 -11.54 -17.13 10.72
CA GLU A 153 -11.29 -16.50 9.42
C GLU A 153 -10.04 -15.58 9.46
N ALA A 154 -9.78 -14.91 10.58
CA ALA A 154 -8.63 -14.02 10.72
C ALA A 154 -7.30 -14.80 10.82
N GLN A 155 -7.29 -15.94 11.51
CA GLN A 155 -6.17 -16.87 11.52
C GLN A 155 -5.92 -17.48 10.14
N LEU A 156 -6.99 -17.85 9.42
CA LEU A 156 -6.89 -18.38 8.06
C LEU A 156 -6.31 -17.35 7.11
N ALA A 157 -6.79 -16.10 7.18
CA ALA A 157 -6.26 -14.97 6.44
C ALA A 157 -4.78 -14.72 6.73
N ARG A 158 -4.39 -14.70 8.02
CA ARG A 158 -2.99 -14.56 8.40
C ARG A 158 -2.14 -15.67 7.79
N ALA A 159 -2.56 -16.93 7.93
CA ALA A 159 -1.82 -18.07 7.40
C ALA A 159 -1.62 -17.94 5.88
N ALA A 160 -2.68 -17.61 5.14
CA ALA A 160 -2.62 -17.46 3.70
C ALA A 160 -1.71 -16.29 3.26
N GLY A 161 -1.79 -15.16 3.97
CA GLY A 161 -0.91 -14.01 3.74
C GLY A 161 0.58 -14.33 4.01
N ILE A 162 0.88 -15.10 5.06
CA ILE A 162 2.25 -15.55 5.35
C ILE A 162 2.73 -16.53 4.28
N ALA A 163 1.91 -17.50 3.89
CA ALA A 163 2.24 -18.45 2.82
C ALA A 163 2.54 -17.74 1.49
N PHE A 164 1.82 -16.66 1.18
CA PHE A 164 2.12 -15.80 0.05
C PHE A 164 3.52 -15.18 0.15
N ILE A 165 3.86 -14.59 1.30
CA ILE A 165 5.18 -13.98 1.53
C ILE A 165 6.28 -15.04 1.38
N ASP A 166 6.06 -16.26 1.89
CA ASP A 166 7.02 -17.36 1.79
C ASP A 166 7.30 -17.76 0.33
N GLN A 167 6.26 -17.81 -0.51
CA GLN A 167 6.42 -18.09 -1.94
C GLN A 167 7.18 -16.98 -2.66
N VAL A 168 6.88 -15.70 -2.37
CA VAL A 168 7.61 -14.55 -2.94
C VAL A 168 9.08 -14.56 -2.50
N GLU A 169 9.37 -14.87 -1.23
CA GLU A 169 10.73 -14.98 -0.72
C GLU A 169 11.50 -16.13 -1.35
N LYS A 170 10.85 -17.29 -1.52
CA LYS A 170 11.43 -18.45 -2.21
C LYS A 170 11.84 -18.07 -3.64
N MET A 171 10.95 -17.42 -4.39
CA MET A 171 11.25 -16.94 -5.74
C MET A 171 12.43 -15.97 -5.78
N LYS A 172 12.52 -15.04 -4.80
CA LYS A 172 13.71 -14.17 -4.67
C LYS A 172 14.98 -14.98 -4.46
N LYS A 173 14.98 -15.97 -3.55
CA LYS A 173 16.16 -16.79 -3.23
C LYS A 173 16.65 -17.57 -4.45
N GLU A 174 15.73 -18.08 -5.27
CA GLU A 174 16.05 -18.82 -6.49
C GLU A 174 16.64 -17.94 -7.62
N SER A 175 16.39 -16.63 -7.58
CA SER A 175 16.87 -15.66 -8.59
C SER A 175 18.35 -15.28 -8.52
N LYS A 176 19.09 -15.75 -7.51
CA LYS A 176 20.54 -15.50 -7.33
C LYS A 176 20.96 -14.02 -7.43
N GLY A 177 20.09 -13.08 -7.05
CA GLY A 177 20.37 -11.64 -7.00
C GLY A 177 19.79 -10.81 -8.15
N GLN A 178 19.16 -11.43 -9.17
CA GLN A 178 18.35 -10.72 -10.18
C GLN A 178 16.91 -10.60 -9.69
N VAL A 179 16.72 -9.91 -8.56
CA VAL A 179 15.46 -9.94 -7.80
C VAL A 179 14.29 -9.38 -8.62
N PHE A 180 14.48 -8.29 -9.37
CA PHE A 180 13.38 -7.68 -10.13
C PHE A 180 12.83 -8.61 -11.25
N ASP A 181 13.71 -9.35 -11.90
CA ASP A 181 13.37 -10.27 -13.01
C ASP A 181 13.12 -11.71 -12.53
N ALA A 182 13.09 -11.94 -11.22
CA ALA A 182 12.91 -13.25 -10.63
C ALA A 182 11.57 -13.87 -11.05
N GLY A 183 11.64 -15.06 -11.65
CA GLY A 183 10.48 -15.78 -12.17
C GLY A 183 9.83 -15.13 -13.40
N LEU A 184 10.44 -14.12 -14.04
CA LEU A 184 9.81 -13.42 -15.16
C LEU A 184 9.40 -14.39 -16.27
N GLY A 185 8.11 -14.36 -16.63
CA GLY A 185 7.53 -15.24 -17.65
C GLY A 185 7.04 -16.60 -17.15
N THR A 186 7.31 -16.98 -15.89
CA THR A 186 6.77 -18.24 -15.32
C THR A 186 5.30 -18.08 -14.91
N LEU A 187 4.55 -19.19 -14.87
CA LEU A 187 3.17 -19.19 -14.39
C LEU A 187 3.09 -18.82 -12.91
N GLU A 188 4.03 -19.32 -12.10
CA GLU A 188 4.12 -19.00 -10.67
C GLU A 188 4.26 -17.50 -10.44
N ARG A 189 5.12 -16.82 -11.22
CA ARG A 189 5.28 -15.37 -11.14
C ARG A 189 4.00 -14.64 -11.50
N GLN A 190 3.36 -15.01 -12.62
CA GLN A 190 2.12 -14.37 -13.07
C GLN A 190 1.01 -14.51 -12.03
N GLU A 191 0.93 -15.67 -11.38
CA GLU A 191 -0.03 -15.94 -10.33
C GLU A 191 0.22 -15.10 -9.07
N LEU A 192 1.48 -15.01 -8.62
CA LEU A 192 1.82 -14.15 -7.49
C LEU A 192 1.59 -12.67 -7.80
N GLU A 193 1.91 -12.21 -9.02
CA GLU A 193 1.63 -10.83 -9.45
C GLU A 193 0.13 -10.57 -9.50
N TRP A 194 -0.67 -11.54 -9.94
CA TRP A 194 -2.12 -11.43 -9.94
C TRP A 194 -2.68 -11.31 -8.52
N ILE A 195 -2.23 -12.14 -7.57
CA ILE A 195 -2.65 -12.04 -6.16
C ILE A 195 -2.24 -10.69 -5.57
N SER A 196 -0.98 -10.29 -5.72
CA SER A 196 -0.48 -9.00 -5.20
C SER A 196 -1.27 -7.81 -5.75
N LYS A 197 -1.57 -7.84 -7.05
CA LYS A 197 -2.40 -6.80 -7.69
C LYS A 197 -3.83 -6.82 -7.14
N ALA A 198 -4.44 -7.99 -7.00
CA ALA A 198 -5.79 -8.13 -6.48
C ALA A 198 -5.89 -7.63 -5.03
N GLU A 199 -4.87 -7.89 -4.21
CA GLU A 199 -4.76 -7.39 -2.85
C GLU A 199 -4.73 -5.85 -2.82
N LEU A 200 -3.75 -5.24 -3.51
CA LEU A 200 -3.63 -3.77 -3.57
C LEU A 200 -4.88 -3.12 -4.13
N ASN A 201 -5.48 -3.71 -5.17
CA ASN A 201 -6.73 -3.21 -5.75
C ASN A 201 -7.88 -3.24 -4.74
N THR A 202 -7.96 -4.30 -3.92
CA THR A 202 -8.96 -4.42 -2.86
C THR A 202 -8.79 -3.32 -1.83
N VAL A 203 -7.55 -3.01 -1.41
CA VAL A 203 -7.27 -1.91 -0.49
C VAL A 203 -7.60 -0.54 -1.10
N VAL A 204 -7.22 -0.30 -2.36
CA VAL A 204 -7.53 0.97 -3.06
C VAL A 204 -9.04 1.18 -3.19
N GLU A 205 -9.79 0.16 -3.62
CA GLU A 205 -11.24 0.26 -3.78
C GLU A 205 -11.95 0.48 -2.45
N TRP A 206 -11.51 -0.23 -1.39
CA TRP A 206 -12.02 -0.02 -0.05
C TRP A 206 -11.72 1.40 0.46
N ALA A 207 -10.47 1.86 0.35
CA ALA A 207 -10.07 3.17 0.83
C ALA A 207 -10.80 4.29 0.06
N GLY A 208 -10.93 4.17 -1.26
CA GLY A 208 -11.68 5.13 -2.07
C GLY A 208 -13.18 5.12 -1.79
N SER A 209 -13.77 3.97 -1.45
CA SER A 209 -15.19 3.88 -1.05
C SER A 209 -15.44 4.42 0.36
N THR A 210 -14.49 4.21 1.27
CA THR A 210 -14.60 4.59 2.69
C THR A 210 -14.30 6.07 2.91
N PHE A 211 -13.22 6.57 2.31
CA PHE A 211 -12.72 7.93 2.53
C PHE A 211 -13.00 8.87 1.36
N GLY A 212 -13.46 8.35 0.23
CA GLY A 212 -13.80 9.11 -0.97
C GLY A 212 -12.69 9.16 -2.03
N TRP A 213 -13.11 9.27 -3.28
CA TRP A 213 -12.22 9.37 -4.46
C TRP A 213 -11.88 10.81 -4.88
N LYS A 214 -12.38 11.80 -4.15
CA LYS A 214 -12.20 13.23 -4.45
C LYS A 214 -11.14 13.84 -3.54
N ASP A 215 -10.66 15.02 -3.93
CA ASP A 215 -9.75 15.86 -3.12
C ASP A 215 -10.29 15.98 -1.70
N TRP A 216 -9.50 15.50 -0.73
CA TRP A 216 -9.85 15.60 0.68
C TRP A 216 -9.72 17.06 1.12
N GLY A 217 -8.64 17.75 0.74
CA GLY A 217 -8.29 19.12 1.13
C GLY A 217 -9.20 20.27 0.68
N ARG A 218 -10.26 20.05 -0.11
CA ARG A 218 -11.21 21.11 -0.54
C ARG A 218 -12.67 20.91 -0.12
N GLY A 219 -13.00 19.83 0.60
CA GLY A 219 -14.38 19.58 1.06
C GLY A 219 -14.81 20.42 2.28
N GLU A 220 -16.12 20.58 2.49
CA GLU A 220 -16.68 21.02 3.78
C GLU A 220 -16.68 19.83 4.78
N GLY A 221 -16.37 20.08 6.07
CA GLY A 221 -16.39 19.06 7.13
C GLY A 221 -15.05 18.31 7.36
N TYR A 222 -15.12 17.01 7.68
CA TYR A 222 -14.00 16.08 7.97
C TYR A 222 -12.94 15.96 6.86
N ALA A 223 -13.09 16.71 5.76
CA ALA A 223 -12.21 16.65 4.61
C ALA A 223 -10.95 17.52 4.75
N LYS A 224 -10.94 18.52 5.64
CA LYS A 224 -9.83 19.50 5.73
C LYS A 224 -8.61 19.05 6.53
N ASP A 225 -8.70 17.92 7.24
CA ASP A 225 -7.61 17.50 8.13
C ASP A 225 -7.46 15.97 8.15
N ALA A 226 -6.30 15.52 7.69
CA ALA A 226 -5.89 14.11 7.74
C ALA A 226 -5.32 13.70 9.08
N SER A 227 -5.25 14.60 10.06
CA SER A 227 -4.70 14.31 11.38
C SER A 227 -5.35 13.09 12.02
N ASP A 228 -6.64 12.87 11.80
CA ASP A 228 -7.34 11.69 12.28
C ASP A 228 -6.87 10.40 11.60
N ALA A 229 -6.40 10.42 10.34
CA ALA A 229 -5.82 9.24 9.72
C ALA A 229 -4.52 8.80 10.41
N TYR A 230 -3.82 9.73 11.07
CA TYR A 230 -2.58 9.44 11.77
C TYR A 230 -2.86 8.92 13.17
N THR A 231 -2.47 7.68 13.39
CA THR A 231 -2.57 7.06 14.69
C THR A 231 -1.41 7.56 15.54
N GLY A 232 -1.70 8.14 16.70
CA GLY A 232 -0.67 8.50 17.67
C GLY A 232 0.20 7.29 18.03
N ASN A 233 1.45 7.54 18.41
CA ASN A 233 2.38 6.49 18.85
C ASN A 233 2.02 6.03 20.28
N THR A 234 2.18 4.72 20.55
CA THR A 234 2.26 4.20 21.92
C THR A 234 3.50 4.76 22.63
N GLU A 235 3.55 4.65 23.96
CA GLU A 235 4.72 5.12 24.73
C GLU A 235 6.01 4.42 24.31
N GLU A 236 5.95 3.11 24.10
CA GLU A 236 7.06 2.30 23.59
C GLU A 236 7.51 2.75 22.20
N GLN A 237 6.56 3.00 21.29
CA GLN A 237 6.86 3.54 19.97
C GLN A 237 7.51 4.92 20.06
N ARG A 238 7.05 5.82 20.94
CA ARG A 238 7.66 7.15 21.12
C ARG A 238 9.14 7.07 21.49
N GLU A 239 9.53 6.14 22.35
CA GLU A 239 10.93 5.95 22.76
C GLU A 239 11.82 5.41 21.63
N ILE A 240 11.26 4.58 20.74
CA ILE A 240 11.94 4.11 19.52
C ILE A 240 12.07 5.26 18.50
N PHE A 241 11.00 6.04 18.30
CA PHE A 241 10.95 7.14 17.32
C PHE A 241 11.87 8.33 17.67
N LYS A 242 12.06 8.64 18.95
CA LYS A 242 13.02 9.69 19.40
C LYS A 242 14.45 9.45 18.89
N LYS A 243 14.80 8.22 18.51
CA LYS A 243 16.12 7.85 17.99
C LYS A 243 16.27 7.95 16.46
N GLN A 244 15.19 8.18 15.69
CA GLN A 244 15.19 8.01 14.21
C GLN A 244 14.64 9.19 13.35
N SER A 245 14.31 10.34 13.94
CA SER A 245 13.92 11.64 13.30
C SER A 245 12.55 11.77 12.59
N GLY A 246 12.06 13.03 12.56
CA GLY A 246 11.11 13.60 11.57
C GLY A 246 9.70 14.00 12.07
N GLU A 247 9.53 15.21 12.62
CA GLU A 247 8.21 15.75 13.01
C GLU A 247 7.51 16.44 11.82
N GLY A 248 6.56 15.78 11.16
CA GLY A 248 5.76 16.43 10.12
C GLY A 248 4.42 15.74 9.92
N ILE A 249 3.33 16.37 10.33
CA ILE A 249 1.96 15.96 10.01
C ILE A 249 1.53 16.74 8.77
N ARG A 250 1.01 16.07 7.72
CA ARG A 250 0.50 16.77 6.54
C ARG A 250 -0.84 17.42 6.89
N LYS A 251 -0.86 18.75 6.89
CA LYS A 251 -2.09 19.58 6.98
C LYS A 251 -2.39 20.10 5.57
N PHE A 252 -3.64 20.02 5.14
CA PHE A 252 -4.05 20.36 3.77
C PHE A 252 -4.49 21.81 3.59
#